data_AF-A0A530GNB5-F1
#
_entry.id   AF-A0A530GNB5-F1
#
_cell.length_a   1.000
_cell.length_b   1.000
_cell.length_c   1.000
_cell.angle_alpha   90.00
_cell.angle_beta   90.00
_cell.angle_gamma   90.00
#
_symmetry.space_group_name_H-M   'P 1'
#
loop_
_entity.id
_entity.type
_entity.pdbx_description
1 polymer ?
#
loop_
_entity_poly.entity_id
_entity_poly.type
_entity_poly.pdbx_seq_one_letter_code
_entity_poly.pdbx_strand_id
1 'polypeptide(L)'
;VAFDDIDAAEKAITAETAAILIEPVQGEGGIRPVPTQSLKRLRQLCDQHGLLLIFDEVQCGIGRTGKLFAHEWAGVAPDLMAIAKGIGGGFPMVLVDGFLEDVQRKALLLKQGLAAVADEFPEVIEGIRGTGLMLGLKCAMPNTKVNMALRDQHLLAVPAGDNVIRLLPPLTVTDEEIGEALKRIRVGQP
;
A
#
# COMPACT_ATOMS: atom_id res chain seq x y z
N VAL A 1 16.71 -10.21 4.56
CA VAL A 1 17.14 -9.67 3.25
C VAL A 1 16.45 -8.33 3.02
N ALA A 2 16.92 -7.49 2.08
CA ALA A 2 16.23 -6.24 1.75
C ALA A 2 14.85 -6.52 1.12
N PHE A 3 13.91 -5.59 1.30
CA PHE A 3 12.55 -5.75 0.74
C PHE A 3 12.57 -5.68 -0.79
N ASP A 4 11.90 -6.64 -1.44
CA ASP A 4 11.84 -6.86 -2.90
C ASP A 4 13.20 -7.23 -3.55
N ASP A 5 14.19 -7.63 -2.77
CA ASP A 5 15.44 -8.20 -3.30
C ASP A 5 15.32 -9.73 -3.37
N ILE A 6 14.77 -10.21 -4.48
CA ILE A 6 14.47 -11.63 -4.68
C ILE A 6 15.74 -12.48 -4.84
N ASP A 7 16.78 -11.93 -5.45
CA ASP A 7 18.07 -12.61 -5.61
C ASP A 7 18.76 -12.79 -4.25
N ALA A 8 18.70 -11.77 -3.38
CA ALA A 8 19.19 -11.91 -2.02
C ALA A 8 18.33 -12.89 -1.20
N ALA A 9 17.01 -12.90 -1.40
CA ALA A 9 16.12 -13.87 -0.76
C ALA A 9 16.50 -15.31 -1.14
N GLU A 10 16.70 -15.59 -2.43
CA GLU A 10 17.11 -16.91 -2.92
C GLU A 10 18.47 -17.34 -2.34
N LYS A 11 19.45 -16.44 -2.32
CA LYS A 11 20.78 -16.72 -1.72
C LYS A 11 20.73 -16.98 -0.21
N ALA A 12 19.73 -16.46 0.48
CA ALA A 12 19.56 -16.64 1.92
C ALA A 12 18.83 -17.95 2.28
N ILE A 13 18.27 -18.66 1.30
CA ILE A 13 17.63 -19.97 1.54
C ILE A 13 18.72 -21.00 1.87
N THR A 14 18.52 -21.69 2.99
CA THR A 14 19.38 -22.79 3.44
C THR A 14 18.53 -24.01 3.78
N ALA A 15 19.18 -25.11 4.15
CA ALA A 15 18.47 -26.31 4.62
C ALA A 15 17.64 -26.09 5.91
N GLU A 16 17.91 -25.01 6.65
CA GLU A 16 17.18 -24.65 7.88
C GLU A 16 16.01 -23.69 7.62
N THR A 17 15.86 -23.18 6.40
CA THR A 17 14.79 -22.25 6.05
C THR A 17 13.46 -23.02 5.95
N ALA A 18 12.43 -22.58 6.68
CA ALA A 18 11.11 -23.21 6.66
C ALA A 18 10.07 -22.45 5.81
N ALA A 19 10.20 -21.12 5.73
CA ALA A 19 9.20 -20.27 5.10
C ALA A 19 9.79 -18.94 4.62
N ILE A 20 9.10 -18.32 3.67
CA ILE A 20 9.25 -16.92 3.29
C ILE A 20 7.98 -16.18 3.70
N LEU A 21 8.13 -15.13 4.52
CA LEU A 21 7.04 -14.23 4.92
C LEU A 21 7.25 -12.87 4.28
N ILE A 22 6.21 -12.33 3.64
CA ILE A 22 6.27 -11.01 2.99
C ILE A 22 4.90 -10.32 3.00
N GLU A 23 4.91 -8.99 3.11
CA GLU A 23 3.75 -8.14 2.81
C GLU A 23 3.66 -7.90 1.29
N PRO A 24 2.56 -8.27 0.59
CA PRO A 24 2.40 -7.95 -0.83
C PRO A 24 2.49 -6.45 -1.14
N VAL A 25 2.09 -5.60 -0.19
CA VAL A 25 2.37 -4.16 -0.18
C VAL A 25 2.89 -3.80 1.20
N GLN A 26 4.18 -3.47 1.31
CA GLN A 26 4.77 -3.09 2.59
C GLN A 26 4.28 -1.71 3.01
N GLY A 27 3.54 -1.67 4.11
CA GLY A 27 2.87 -0.46 4.58
C GLY A 27 3.79 0.49 5.33
N GLU A 28 4.27 0.04 6.49
CA GLU A 28 5.13 0.85 7.37
C GLU A 28 6.48 1.19 6.72
N GLY A 29 6.97 0.36 5.81
CA GLY A 29 8.22 0.58 5.07
C GLY A 29 8.14 1.58 3.91
N GLY A 30 7.07 2.37 3.83
CA GLY A 30 6.95 3.47 2.85
C GLY A 30 6.04 3.15 1.67
N ILE A 31 4.98 2.38 1.88
CA ILE A 31 3.96 2.04 0.87
C ILE A 31 4.60 1.52 -0.41
N ARG A 32 5.24 0.35 -0.30
CA ARG A 32 6.00 -0.28 -1.38
C ARG A 32 5.28 -1.54 -1.87
N PRO A 33 4.55 -1.48 -2.99
CA PRO A 33 4.02 -2.67 -3.63
C PRO A 33 5.14 -3.55 -4.14
N VAL A 34 5.08 -4.84 -3.85
CA VAL A 34 5.97 -5.82 -4.48
C VAL A 34 5.50 -6.01 -5.94
N PRO A 35 6.39 -5.95 -6.94
CA PRO A 35 6.04 -6.26 -8.32
C PRO A 35 5.42 -7.65 -8.44
N THR A 36 4.40 -7.78 -9.30
CA THR A 36 3.71 -9.06 -9.54
C THR A 36 4.67 -10.21 -9.89
N GLN A 37 5.71 -9.92 -10.68
CA GLN A 37 6.69 -10.94 -11.07
C GLN A 37 7.56 -11.38 -9.90
N SER A 38 7.90 -10.47 -8.98
CA SER A 38 8.61 -10.80 -7.74
C SER A 38 7.78 -11.74 -6.86
N LEU A 39 6.48 -11.48 -6.67
CA LEU A 39 5.60 -12.38 -5.90
C LEU A 39 5.46 -13.76 -6.56
N LYS A 40 5.38 -13.81 -7.90
CA LYS A 40 5.37 -15.09 -8.64
C LYS A 40 6.69 -15.85 -8.48
N ARG A 41 7.82 -15.14 -8.50
CA ARG A 41 9.14 -15.74 -8.30
C ARG A 41 9.29 -16.28 -6.88
N LEU A 42 8.82 -15.57 -5.86
CA LEU A 42 8.80 -16.06 -4.48
C LEU A 42 7.98 -17.35 -4.35
N ARG A 43 6.82 -17.44 -4.99
CA ARG A 43 6.03 -18.68 -5.04
C ARG A 43 6.82 -19.83 -5.65
N GLN A 44 7.43 -19.61 -6.80
CA GLN A 44 8.25 -20.63 -7.46
C GLN A 44 9.43 -21.07 -6.59
N LEU A 45 10.09 -20.15 -5.88
CA LEU A 45 11.15 -20.48 -4.94
C LEU A 45 10.64 -21.34 -3.79
N CYS A 46 9.51 -20.97 -3.19
CA CYS A 46 8.90 -21.77 -2.14
C CYS A 46 8.57 -23.19 -2.64
N ASP A 47 8.02 -23.33 -3.84
CA ASP A 47 7.68 -24.64 -4.42
C ASP A 47 8.94 -25.47 -4.72
N GLN A 48 9.98 -24.84 -5.26
CA GLN A 48 11.26 -25.49 -5.60
C GLN A 48 12.01 -26.01 -4.36
N HIS A 49 11.93 -25.26 -3.25
CA HIS A 49 12.69 -25.54 -2.04
C HIS A 49 11.84 -26.21 -0.95
N GLY A 50 10.55 -26.46 -1.19
CA GLY A 50 9.64 -27.03 -0.19
C GLY A 50 9.38 -26.11 1.01
N LEU A 51 9.38 -24.80 0.78
CA LEU A 51 9.13 -23.77 1.80
C LEU A 51 7.66 -23.36 1.81
N LEU A 52 7.18 -22.87 2.95
CA LEU A 52 5.90 -22.16 3.00
C LEU A 52 6.04 -20.72 2.48
N LEU A 53 5.07 -20.26 1.70
CA LEU A 53 4.90 -18.85 1.38
C LEU A 53 3.82 -18.26 2.28
N ILE A 54 4.19 -17.23 3.05
CA ILE A 54 3.28 -16.56 3.98
C ILE A 54 3.08 -15.13 3.50
N PHE A 55 1.83 -14.76 3.21
CA PHE A 55 1.48 -13.37 2.97
C PHE A 55 0.94 -12.70 4.23
N ASP A 56 1.61 -11.63 4.64
CA ASP A 56 1.06 -10.73 5.65
C ASP A 56 0.16 -9.70 4.96
N GLU A 57 -1.15 -9.96 5.03
CA GLU A 57 -2.20 -9.13 4.43
C GLU A 57 -2.97 -8.34 5.50
N VAL A 58 -2.40 -8.20 6.70
CA VAL A 58 -3.02 -7.49 7.81
C VAL A 58 -3.36 -6.04 7.44
N GLN A 59 -2.53 -5.37 6.64
CA GLN A 59 -2.77 -3.98 6.22
C GLN A 59 -3.26 -3.86 4.78
N CYS A 60 -2.70 -4.63 3.84
CA CYS A 60 -3.00 -4.49 2.41
C CYS A 60 -4.22 -5.30 1.94
N GLY A 61 -4.72 -6.21 2.78
CA GLY A 61 -5.92 -7.00 2.48
C GLY A 61 -7.23 -6.27 2.79
N ILE A 62 -8.32 -7.02 2.71
CA ILE A 62 -9.69 -6.59 2.98
C ILE A 62 -10.06 -5.35 2.16
N GLY A 63 -9.94 -5.44 0.84
CA GLY A 63 -10.36 -4.40 -0.10
C GLY A 63 -9.42 -3.20 -0.21
N ARG A 64 -8.44 -3.06 0.69
CA ARG A 64 -7.57 -1.88 0.79
C ARG A 64 -6.83 -1.57 -0.52
N THR A 65 -6.37 -2.59 -1.23
CA THR A 65 -5.67 -2.45 -2.51
C THR A 65 -6.62 -2.50 -3.72
N GLY A 66 -7.93 -2.55 -3.52
CA GLY A 66 -8.94 -2.68 -4.58
C GLY A 66 -9.29 -4.12 -4.97
N LYS A 67 -8.60 -5.10 -4.39
CA LYS A 67 -8.95 -6.52 -4.40
C LYS A 67 -9.28 -6.98 -2.99
N LEU A 68 -9.98 -8.12 -2.83
CA LEU A 68 -10.29 -8.61 -1.49
C LEU A 68 -8.98 -8.85 -0.73
N PHE A 69 -8.01 -9.47 -1.39
CA PHE A 69 -6.63 -9.59 -0.92
C PHE A 69 -5.65 -9.10 -1.98
N ALA A 70 -4.56 -8.47 -1.55
CA ALA A 70 -3.58 -7.84 -2.43
C ALA A 70 -2.86 -8.86 -3.34
N HIS A 71 -2.63 -10.09 -2.87
CA HIS A 71 -1.99 -11.13 -3.69
C HIS A 71 -2.79 -11.51 -4.94
N GLU A 72 -4.10 -11.25 -4.96
CA GLU A 72 -4.97 -11.52 -6.12
C GLU A 72 -4.53 -10.74 -7.36
N TRP A 73 -3.90 -9.56 -7.17
CA TRP A 73 -3.29 -8.81 -8.28
C TRP A 73 -2.17 -9.60 -8.97
N ALA A 74 -1.48 -10.47 -8.23
CA ALA A 74 -0.43 -11.32 -8.77
C ALA A 74 -0.92 -12.69 -9.23
N GLY A 75 -2.11 -13.11 -8.80
CA GLY A 75 -2.63 -14.46 -9.03
C GLY A 75 -1.79 -15.54 -8.34
N VAL A 76 -1.19 -15.22 -7.19
CA VAL A 76 -0.31 -16.10 -6.42
C VAL A 76 -0.99 -16.48 -5.11
N ALA A 77 -1.25 -17.77 -4.90
CA ALA A 77 -1.77 -18.25 -3.63
C ALA A 77 -0.65 -18.43 -2.60
N PRO A 78 -0.79 -17.89 -1.38
CA PRO A 78 0.08 -18.24 -0.25
C PRO A 78 -0.32 -19.60 0.35
N ASP A 79 0.59 -20.19 1.12
CA ASP A 79 0.30 -21.35 1.97
C ASP A 79 -0.37 -20.93 3.30
N LEU A 80 0.02 -19.76 3.82
CA LEU A 80 -0.56 -19.14 5.00
C LEU A 80 -0.78 -17.65 4.77
N MET A 81 -1.85 -17.09 5.32
CA MET A 81 -2.14 -15.66 5.23
C MET A 81 -2.50 -15.08 6.60
N ALA A 82 -1.80 -14.02 6.99
CA ALA A 82 -2.15 -13.25 8.18
C ALA A 82 -3.18 -12.17 7.82
N ILE A 83 -4.25 -12.07 8.61
CA ILE A 83 -5.37 -11.14 8.37
C ILE A 83 -5.78 -10.47 9.68
N ALA A 84 -5.95 -9.15 9.67
CA ALA A 84 -6.51 -8.39 10.80
C ALA A 84 -7.02 -7.01 10.30
N LYS A 85 -7.01 -5.98 11.16
CA LYS A 85 -7.40 -4.58 10.88
C LYS A 85 -8.73 -4.44 10.13
N GLY A 86 -8.68 -4.33 8.80
CA GLY A 86 -9.85 -4.14 7.93
C GLY A 86 -10.91 -5.22 8.13
N ILE A 87 -10.54 -6.42 8.57
CA ILE A 87 -11.51 -7.50 8.79
C ILE A 87 -12.58 -7.18 9.84
N GLY A 88 -12.26 -6.36 10.85
CA GLY A 88 -13.16 -6.03 11.95
C GLY A 88 -14.23 -4.98 11.62
N GLY A 89 -14.08 -4.22 10.53
CA GLY A 89 -15.00 -3.12 10.19
C GLY A 89 -15.25 -2.90 8.70
N GLY A 90 -14.46 -3.51 7.82
CA GLY A 90 -14.58 -3.41 6.37
C GLY A 90 -15.03 -4.70 5.68
N PHE A 91 -14.93 -5.86 6.35
CA PHE A 91 -15.19 -7.16 5.71
C PHE A 91 -16.62 -7.31 5.13
N PRO A 92 -17.71 -6.94 5.82
CA PRO A 92 -19.04 -7.06 5.23
C PRO A 92 -19.22 -6.18 4.00
N MET A 93 -18.60 -4.99 3.99
CA MET A 93 -18.70 -4.05 2.88
C MET A 93 -18.00 -4.54 1.62
N VAL A 94 -16.82 -5.16 1.76
CA VAL A 94 -16.05 -5.66 0.60
C VAL A 94 -16.67 -6.87 -0.10
N LEU A 95 -17.72 -7.46 0.48
CA LEU A 95 -18.51 -8.53 -0.13
C LEU A 95 -19.74 -8.02 -0.89
N VAL A 96 -20.05 -6.71 -0.80
CA VAL A 96 -21.16 -6.12 -1.55
C VAL A 96 -20.77 -6.00 -3.03
N ASP A 97 -21.63 -6.47 -3.91
CA ASP A 97 -21.44 -6.40 -5.37
C ASP A 97 -21.13 -4.97 -5.82
N GLY A 98 -20.08 -4.80 -6.62
CA GLY A 98 -19.67 -3.48 -7.14
C GLY A 98 -18.84 -2.64 -6.16
N PHE A 99 -18.71 -3.03 -4.88
CA PHE A 99 -18.01 -2.21 -3.89
C PHE A 99 -16.50 -2.13 -4.17
N LEU A 100 -15.86 -3.24 -4.53
CA LEU A 100 -14.42 -3.25 -4.84
C LEU A 100 -14.12 -2.49 -6.14
N GLU A 101 -15.02 -2.54 -7.12
CA GLU A 101 -14.95 -1.73 -8.35
C GLU A 101 -15.02 -0.23 -8.01
N ASP A 102 -15.91 0.18 -7.10
CA ASP A 102 -15.96 1.56 -6.63
C ASP A 102 -14.71 1.97 -5.84
N VAL A 103 -14.16 1.07 -5.00
CA VAL A 103 -12.87 1.31 -4.34
C VAL A 103 -11.75 1.54 -5.37
N GLN A 104 -11.69 0.74 -6.44
CA GLN A 104 -10.72 0.93 -7.52
C GLN A 104 -10.91 2.27 -8.24
N ARG A 105 -12.16 2.65 -8.54
CA ARG A 105 -12.50 3.93 -9.18
C ARG A 105 -12.05 5.12 -8.32
N LYS A 106 -12.36 5.10 -7.02
CA LYS A 106 -11.95 6.15 -6.07
C LYS A 106 -10.46 6.20 -5.84
N ALA A 107 -9.80 5.05 -5.79
CA ALA A 107 -8.35 4.97 -5.74
C ALA A 107 -7.70 5.66 -6.95
N LEU A 108 -8.23 5.44 -8.15
CA LEU A 108 -7.74 6.11 -9.35
C LEU A 108 -7.94 7.63 -9.28
N LEU A 109 -9.14 8.09 -8.88
CA LEU A 109 -9.43 9.52 -8.69
C LEU A 109 -8.45 10.17 -7.72
N LEU A 110 -8.27 9.59 -6.53
CA LEU A 110 -7.35 10.10 -5.53
C LEU A 110 -5.90 10.07 -6.02
N LYS A 111 -5.45 8.96 -6.63
CA LYS A 111 -4.08 8.83 -7.13
C LYS A 111 -3.75 9.84 -8.22
N GLN A 112 -4.66 10.09 -9.16
CA GLN A 112 -4.50 11.11 -10.19
C GLN A 112 -4.43 12.51 -9.59
N GLY A 113 -5.31 12.81 -8.62
CA GLY A 113 -5.29 14.09 -7.93
C GLY A 113 -3.99 14.34 -7.17
N LEU A 114 -3.47 13.32 -6.46
CA LEU A 114 -2.20 13.44 -5.75
C LEU A 114 -1.01 13.55 -6.71
N ALA A 115 -1.04 12.87 -7.86
CA ALA A 115 -0.02 13.01 -8.89
C ALA A 115 0.03 14.45 -9.42
N ALA A 116 -1.14 15.05 -9.70
CA ALA A 116 -1.20 16.45 -10.09
C ALA A 116 -0.62 17.38 -9.01
N VAL A 117 -0.89 17.13 -7.72
CA VAL A 117 -0.28 17.89 -6.62
C VAL A 117 1.24 17.72 -6.60
N ALA A 118 1.76 16.51 -6.84
CA ALA A 118 3.21 16.29 -6.91
C ALA A 118 3.85 17.04 -8.09
N ASP A 119 3.17 17.08 -9.24
CA ASP A 119 3.62 17.86 -10.41
C ASP A 119 3.59 19.38 -10.15
N GLU A 120 2.62 19.85 -9.36
CA GLU A 120 2.49 21.25 -8.94
C GLU A 120 3.56 21.65 -7.90
N PHE A 121 3.98 20.74 -7.02
CA PHE A 121 4.89 20.99 -5.89
C PHE A 121 6.02 19.94 -5.77
N PRO A 122 6.87 19.79 -6.80
CA PRO A 122 7.91 18.75 -6.85
C PRO A 122 9.00 18.90 -5.78
N GLU A 123 9.19 20.10 -5.24
CA GLU A 123 10.11 20.39 -4.13
C GLU A 123 9.62 19.89 -2.77
N VAL A 124 8.33 19.53 -2.66
CA VAL A 124 7.74 18.95 -1.45
C VAL A 124 7.43 17.48 -1.63
N ILE A 125 6.86 17.08 -2.77
CA ILE A 125 6.42 15.72 -3.07
C ILE A 125 7.10 15.24 -4.35
N GLU A 126 7.99 14.25 -4.25
CA GLU A 126 8.71 13.71 -5.42
C GLU A 126 7.85 12.74 -6.24
N GLY A 127 6.79 12.17 -5.63
CA GLY A 127 5.93 11.23 -6.31
C GLY A 127 4.98 10.45 -5.42
N ILE A 128 4.17 9.61 -6.06
CA ILE A 128 3.10 8.83 -5.43
C ILE A 128 3.40 7.35 -5.51
N ARG A 129 3.16 6.63 -4.41
CA ARG A 129 3.32 5.17 -4.33
C ARG A 129 2.03 4.50 -3.90
N GLY A 130 1.98 3.18 -4.11
CA GLY A 130 0.91 2.34 -3.60
C GLY A 130 -0.15 1.91 -4.62
N THR A 131 -1.10 1.13 -4.11
CA THR A 131 -2.12 0.39 -4.86
C THR A 131 -3.46 0.54 -4.15
N GLY A 132 -4.55 0.74 -4.90
CA GLY A 132 -5.87 1.01 -4.32
C GLY A 132 -5.87 2.25 -3.44
N LEU A 133 -6.59 2.18 -2.31
CA LEU A 133 -6.63 3.25 -1.29
C LEU A 133 -5.53 3.07 -0.23
N MET A 134 -4.44 2.38 -0.57
CA MET A 134 -3.20 2.34 0.23
C MET A 134 -2.14 3.13 -0.53
N LEU A 135 -2.09 4.43 -0.27
CA LEU A 135 -1.28 5.38 -1.02
C LEU A 135 -0.22 6.02 -0.14
N GLY A 136 0.88 6.45 -0.77
CA GLY A 136 1.97 7.15 -0.11
C GLY A 136 2.40 8.38 -0.91
N LEU A 137 2.62 9.50 -0.22
CA LEU A 137 3.30 10.68 -0.75
C LEU A 137 4.77 10.55 -0.39
N LYS A 138 5.62 10.35 -1.38
CA LYS A 138 7.06 10.33 -1.16
C LYS A 138 7.55 11.78 -1.17
N CYS A 139 8.16 12.20 -0.07
CA CYS A 139 8.49 13.60 0.16
C CYS A 139 9.91 13.91 -0.34
N ALA A 140 10.08 15.08 -0.96
CA ALA A 140 11.39 15.64 -1.32
C ALA A 140 12.06 16.39 -0.14
N MET A 141 11.27 16.70 0.89
CA MET A 141 11.71 17.29 2.16
C MET A 141 11.36 16.36 3.34
N PRO A 142 11.77 16.66 4.59
CA PRO A 142 11.45 15.80 5.73
C PRO A 142 9.94 15.57 5.85
N ASN A 143 9.51 14.31 5.81
CA ASN A 143 8.10 13.95 5.87
C ASN A 143 7.41 14.48 7.14
N THR A 144 8.14 14.68 8.24
CA THR A 144 7.60 15.28 9.46
C THR A 144 7.06 16.70 9.25
N LYS A 145 7.72 17.51 8.42
CA LYS A 145 7.24 18.86 8.07
C LYS A 145 5.98 18.80 7.22
N VAL A 146 5.97 17.91 6.22
CA VAL A 146 4.79 17.67 5.38
C VAL A 146 3.62 17.20 6.25
N ASN A 147 3.86 16.27 7.18
CA ASN A 147 2.83 15.77 8.10
C ASN A 147 2.26 16.87 9.00
N MET A 148 3.11 17.78 9.50
CA MET A 148 2.68 18.93 10.28
C MET A 148 1.79 19.86 9.45
N ALA A 149 2.21 20.18 8.23
CA ALA A 149 1.44 21.07 7.36
C ALA A 149 0.09 20.46 6.93
N LEU A 150 0.04 19.14 6.69
CA LEU A 150 -1.23 18.42 6.51
C LEU A 150 -2.13 18.52 7.76
N ARG A 151 -1.55 18.36 8.95
CA ARG A 151 -2.28 18.47 10.22
C ARG A 151 -2.83 19.88 10.44
N ASP A 152 -2.08 20.91 10.06
CA ASP A 152 -2.52 22.32 10.12
C ASP A 152 -3.69 22.59 9.16
N GLN A 153 -3.81 21.80 8.09
CA GLN A 153 -4.97 21.77 7.20
C GLN A 153 -6.06 20.77 7.61
N HIS A 154 -6.00 20.26 8.85
CA HIS A 154 -6.94 19.31 9.43
C HIS A 154 -6.99 17.94 8.73
N LEU A 155 -5.91 17.55 8.05
CA LEU A 155 -5.73 16.21 7.50
C LEU A 155 -4.86 15.38 8.44
N LEU A 156 -5.45 14.28 8.94
CA LEU A 156 -4.73 13.32 9.76
C LEU A 156 -4.08 12.27 8.84
N ALA A 157 -2.75 12.32 8.78
CA ALA A 157 -1.92 11.33 8.12
C ALA A 157 -0.83 10.83 9.09
N VAL A 158 -0.10 9.80 8.68
CA VAL A 158 1.01 9.25 9.46
C VAL A 158 2.25 9.12 8.59
N PRO A 159 3.44 9.48 9.10
CA PRO A 159 4.69 9.14 8.46
C PRO A 159 4.86 7.62 8.33
N ALA A 160 5.56 7.21 7.29
CA ALA A 160 6.06 5.86 7.08
C ALA A 160 7.56 5.92 6.77
N GLY A 161 8.21 4.76 6.71
CA GLY A 161 9.59 4.61 6.29
C GLY A 161 9.84 5.18 4.90
N ASP A 162 11.13 5.31 4.55
CA ASP A 162 11.57 5.84 3.26
C ASP A 162 11.02 7.25 2.96
N ASN A 163 10.93 8.13 3.98
CA ASN A 163 10.48 9.52 3.83
C ASN A 163 9.11 9.68 3.13
N VAL A 164 8.16 8.79 3.47
CA VAL A 164 6.80 8.78 2.92
C VAL A 164 5.78 9.28 3.94
N ILE A 165 4.73 9.94 3.49
CA ILE A 165 3.48 10.14 4.22
C ILE A 165 2.44 9.14 3.73
N ARG A 166 1.87 8.36 4.63
CA ARG A 166 0.91 7.33 4.32
C ARG A 166 -0.52 7.85 4.39
N LEU A 167 -1.28 7.60 3.32
CA LEU A 167 -2.67 7.96 3.15
C LEU A 167 -3.51 6.68 3.00
N LEU A 168 -4.33 6.41 4.02
CA LEU A 168 -5.24 5.25 4.07
C LEU A 168 -6.67 5.72 4.42
N PRO A 169 -7.37 6.44 3.52
CA PRO A 169 -8.74 6.87 3.80
C PRO A 169 -9.66 5.66 4.04
N PRO A 170 -10.83 5.82 4.67
CA PRO A 170 -11.81 4.72 4.74
C PRO A 170 -12.20 4.27 3.32
N LEU A 171 -12.55 2.98 3.14
CA LEU A 171 -12.97 2.46 1.82
C LEU A 171 -14.27 3.12 1.32
N THR A 172 -15.03 3.69 2.25
CA THR A 172 -16.28 4.42 2.03
C THR A 172 -16.08 5.91 1.74
N VAL A 173 -14.83 6.40 1.67
CA VAL A 173 -14.55 7.80 1.30
C VAL A 173 -15.31 8.17 0.03
N THR A 174 -15.84 9.38 -0.02
CA THR A 174 -16.62 9.90 -1.14
C THR A 174 -15.75 10.73 -2.09
N ASP A 175 -16.23 10.94 -3.32
CA ASP A 175 -15.55 11.78 -4.31
C ASP A 175 -15.41 13.24 -3.83
N GLU A 176 -16.40 13.74 -3.08
CA GLU A 176 -16.36 15.08 -2.49
C GLU A 176 -15.28 15.19 -1.42
N GLU A 177 -15.19 14.20 -0.52
CA GLU A 177 -14.13 14.15 0.50
C GLU A 177 -12.74 13.99 -0.12
N ILE A 178 -12.60 13.22 -1.19
CA ILE A 178 -11.35 13.14 -1.97
C ILE A 178 -11.01 14.52 -2.54
N GLY A 179 -11.95 15.19 -3.18
CA GLY A 179 -11.75 16.52 -3.74
C GLY A 179 -11.34 17.55 -2.68
N GLU A 180 -11.98 17.51 -1.52
CA GLU A 180 -11.65 18.39 -0.39
C GLU A 180 -10.27 18.08 0.20
N ALA A 181 -9.92 16.81 0.38
CA ALA A 181 -8.59 16.42 0.83
C ALA A 181 -7.51 16.92 -0.13
N LEU A 182 -7.71 16.77 -1.45
CA LEU A 182 -6.76 17.26 -2.46
C LEU A 182 -6.60 18.79 -2.42
N LYS A 183 -7.67 19.55 -2.19
CA LYS A 183 -7.59 21.01 -2.00
C LYS A 183 -6.75 21.36 -0.77
N ARG A 184 -7.02 20.71 0.35
CA ARG A 184 -6.27 20.92 1.61
C ARG A 184 -4.80 20.58 1.48
N ILE A 185 -4.46 19.49 0.80
CA ILE A 185 -3.07 19.12 0.54
C ILE A 185 -2.37 20.25 -0.23
N ARG A 186 -2.97 20.81 -1.28
CA ARG A 186 -2.37 21.93 -2.04
C ARG A 186 -2.13 23.17 -1.19
N VAL A 187 -3.07 23.51 -0.29
CA VAL A 187 -2.94 24.70 0.58
C VAL A 187 -1.95 24.47 1.71
N GLY A 188 -1.84 23.23 2.20
CA GLY A 188 -0.99 22.85 3.34
C GLY A 188 0.42 22.44 2.96
N GLN A 189 0.99 22.98 1.89
CA GLN A 189 2.41 22.77 1.62
C GLN A 189 3.25 23.67 2.56
N PRO A 190 4.33 23.14 3.17
CA PRO A 190 5.14 23.82 4.18
C PRO A 190 6.08 24.90 3.65
#